data_AF-A0A3Q9T2N7-F1
#
_entry.id   AF-A0A3Q9T2N7-F1
#
_cell.length_a   1.000
_cell.length_b   1.000
_cell.length_c   1.000
_cell.angle_alpha   90.00
_cell.angle_beta   90.00
_cell.angle_gamma   90.00
#
_symmetry.space_group_name_H-M   'P 1'
#
loop_
_entity.id
_entity.type
_entity.pdbx_description
1 polymer ?
#
loop_
_entity_poly.entity_id
_entity_poly.type
_entity_poly.pdbx_seq_one_letter_code
_entity_poly.pdbx_strand_id
1 'polypeptide(L)'
;MKVWQCALWISALTWQAARSQSPDREEWIREALDLYNQREDGEFFFKFLSDLPAAPLEEENNPTISFLIKETECLKSEDINLEECDYKKDGEVKVCGLYPEEGETMKTLKCVSLTKNFHTKRARGKKECKDDRCRLLMKRGSFSYV
;
A
#
# COMPACT_ATOMS: atom_id res chain seq x y z
N MET A 1 0.51 -39.08 -47.72
CA MET A 1 -0.03 -37.88 -47.05
C MET A 1 0.51 -36.66 -47.79
N LYS A 2 -0.36 -35.73 -48.23
CA LYS A 2 0.03 -34.62 -49.12
C LYS A 2 0.62 -33.49 -48.27
N VAL A 3 1.80 -32.96 -48.66
CA VAL A 3 2.52 -31.85 -47.99
C VAL A 3 1.62 -30.64 -47.72
N TRP A 4 0.64 -30.41 -48.61
CA TRP A 4 -0.33 -29.32 -48.46
C TRP A 4 -1.29 -29.48 -47.27
N GLN A 5 -1.60 -30.71 -46.86
CA GLN A 5 -2.41 -30.94 -45.65
C GLN A 5 -1.62 -30.53 -44.39
N CYS A 6 -0.32 -30.86 -44.31
CA CYS A 6 0.51 -30.47 -43.16
C CYS A 6 0.61 -28.94 -43.01
N ALA A 7 0.70 -28.22 -44.13
CA ALA A 7 0.75 -26.75 -44.11
C ALA A 7 -0.52 -26.12 -43.50
N LEU A 8 -1.71 -26.69 -43.78
CA LEU A 8 -2.98 -26.21 -43.23
C LEU A 8 -3.13 -26.49 -41.72
N TRP A 9 -2.58 -27.61 -41.24
CA TRP A 9 -2.57 -27.91 -39.81
C TRP A 9 -1.59 -27.02 -39.04
N ILE A 10 -0.43 -26.69 -39.62
CA ILE A 10 0.55 -25.81 -38.99
C ILE A 10 0.03 -24.36 -38.89
N SER A 11 -0.74 -23.88 -39.88
CA SER A 11 -1.34 -22.54 -39.81
C SER A 11 -2.47 -22.40 -38.77
N ALA A 12 -3.16 -23.49 -38.42
CA ALA A 12 -4.17 -23.48 -37.35
C ALA A 12 -3.52 -23.47 -35.95
N LEU A 13 -2.32 -24.03 -35.80
CA LEU A 13 -1.56 -24.05 -34.55
C LEU A 13 -0.86 -22.71 -34.24
N THR A 14 -0.57 -21.89 -35.25
CA THR A 14 0.15 -20.61 -35.03
C THR A 14 -0.77 -19.44 -34.64
N TRP A 15 -2.09 -19.54 -34.82
CA TRP A 15 -2.99 -18.41 -34.52
C TRP A 15 -3.32 -18.24 -33.04
N GLN A 16 -3.15 -19.27 -32.22
CA GLN A 16 -3.50 -19.22 -30.80
C GLN A 16 -2.36 -18.74 -29.88
N ALA A 17 -1.14 -18.56 -30.42
CA ALA A 17 0.05 -18.28 -29.61
C ALA A 17 0.30 -16.79 -29.31
N ALA A 18 -0.53 -15.87 -29.80
CA ALA A 18 -0.35 -14.42 -29.62
C ALA A 18 -1.55 -13.73 -28.95
N ARG A 19 -2.29 -14.43 -28.09
CA ARG A 19 -3.26 -13.77 -27.22
C ARG A 19 -2.51 -13.23 -26.01
N SER A 20 -1.95 -12.03 -26.14
CA SER A 20 -1.53 -11.21 -25.01
C SER A 20 -2.76 -10.93 -24.15
N GLN A 21 -3.03 -11.77 -23.16
CA GLN A 21 -4.02 -11.46 -22.15
C GLN A 21 -3.42 -10.34 -21.30
N SER A 22 -3.94 -9.12 -21.46
CA SER A 22 -3.64 -8.05 -20.52
C SER A 22 -4.07 -8.54 -19.13
N PRO A 23 -3.23 -8.38 -18.09
CA PRO A 23 -3.55 -8.87 -16.76
C PRO A 23 -4.91 -8.32 -16.27
N ASP A 24 -5.64 -9.15 -15.53
CA ASP A 24 -6.90 -8.73 -14.91
C ASP A 24 -6.62 -7.72 -13.79
N ARG A 25 -7.62 -6.93 -13.39
CA ARG A 25 -7.54 -5.93 -12.32
C ARG A 25 -6.96 -6.52 -11.04
N GLU A 26 -7.43 -7.70 -10.65
CA GLU A 26 -7.00 -8.42 -9.45
C GLU A 26 -5.54 -8.88 -9.57
N GLU A 27 -5.09 -9.23 -10.77
CA GLU A 27 -3.71 -9.62 -11.04
C GLU A 27 -2.76 -8.43 -10.85
N TRP A 28 -3.13 -7.24 -11.35
CA TRP A 28 -2.37 -6.01 -11.11
C TRP A 28 -2.30 -5.62 -9.64
N ILE A 29 -3.39 -5.79 -8.89
CA ILE A 29 -3.41 -5.52 -7.45
C ILE A 29 -2.47 -6.48 -6.72
N ARG A 30 -2.51 -7.77 -7.05
CA ARG A 30 -1.63 -8.79 -6.45
C ARG A 30 -0.17 -8.50 -6.72
N GLU A 31 0.21 -8.31 -7.98
CA GLU A 31 1.59 -8.01 -8.36
C GLU A 31 2.12 -6.76 -7.66
N ALA A 32 1.31 -5.69 -7.62
CA ALA A 32 1.69 -4.46 -6.95
C ALA A 32 1.85 -4.64 -5.44
N LEU A 33 0.96 -5.42 -4.81
CA LEU A 33 1.01 -5.68 -3.38
C LEU A 33 2.20 -6.57 -2.99
N ASP A 34 2.57 -7.53 -3.82
CA ASP A 34 3.77 -8.33 -3.62
C ASP A 34 5.01 -7.44 -3.65
N LEU A 35 5.10 -6.54 -4.64
CA LEU A 35 6.19 -5.57 -4.72
C LEU A 35 6.20 -4.58 -3.55
N TYR A 36 5.03 -4.18 -3.05
CA TYR A 36 4.91 -3.33 -1.86
C TYR A 36 5.48 -4.05 -0.63
N ASN A 37 5.06 -5.29 -0.40
CA ASN A 37 5.51 -6.08 0.73
C ASN A 37 7.01 -6.41 0.68
N GLN A 38 7.58 -6.53 -0.52
CA GLN A 38 9.03 -6.71 -0.70
C GLN A 38 9.84 -5.43 -0.47
N ARG A 39 9.33 -4.26 -0.90
CA ARG A 39 10.07 -2.99 -0.87
C ARG A 39 9.93 -2.22 0.44
N GLU A 40 8.76 -2.26 1.07
CA GLU A 40 8.50 -1.46 2.25
C GLU A 40 9.14 -2.05 3.51
N ASP A 41 9.81 -1.20 4.27
CA ASP A 41 10.38 -1.54 5.56
C ASP A 41 9.26 -1.71 6.59
N GLY A 42 9.02 -2.95 7.00
CA GLY A 42 7.98 -3.29 7.97
C GLY A 42 8.05 -4.75 8.37
N GLU A 43 7.73 -5.04 9.63
CA GLU A 43 7.78 -6.41 10.18
C GLU A 43 6.64 -7.28 9.66
N PHE A 44 5.48 -6.68 9.39
CA PHE A 44 4.25 -7.39 9.03
C PHE A 44 3.91 -7.24 7.55
N PHE A 45 3.23 -8.25 7.01
CA PHE A 45 2.65 -8.17 5.67
C PHE A 45 1.41 -7.27 5.63
N PHE A 46 1.12 -6.75 4.44
CA PHE A 46 -0.16 -6.11 4.12
C PHE A 46 -0.93 -6.97 3.13
N LYS A 47 -2.24 -7.08 3.34
CA LYS A 47 -3.18 -7.81 2.48
C LYS A 47 -4.24 -6.88 1.92
N PHE A 48 -4.70 -7.16 0.70
CA PHE A 48 -5.84 -6.47 0.08
C PHE A 48 -7.06 -6.55 0.98
N LEU A 49 -7.63 -5.40 1.35
CA LEU A 49 -8.80 -5.33 2.23
C LEU A 49 -10.09 -5.16 1.44
N SER A 50 -10.15 -4.16 0.56
CA SER A 50 -11.35 -3.87 -0.22
C SER A 50 -11.06 -2.91 -1.37
N ASP A 51 -11.97 -2.87 -2.33
CA ASP A 51 -11.96 -1.89 -3.39
C ASP A 51 -12.38 -0.50 -2.90
N LEU A 52 -11.89 0.53 -3.59
CA LEU A 52 -12.42 1.88 -3.49
C LEU A 52 -13.19 2.23 -4.78
N PRO A 53 -14.25 3.05 -4.68
CA PRO A 53 -14.90 3.56 -5.87
C PRO A 53 -13.89 4.32 -6.72
N ALA A 54 -13.94 4.13 -8.04
CA ALA A 54 -13.09 4.88 -8.96
C ALA A 54 -13.30 6.39 -8.73
N ALA A 55 -12.21 7.14 -8.65
CA ALA A 55 -12.28 8.59 -8.56
C ALA A 55 -13.05 9.14 -9.78
N PRO A 56 -13.88 10.18 -9.61
CA PRO A 56 -14.53 10.86 -10.73
C PRO A 56 -13.47 11.30 -11.76
N LEU A 57 -13.61 10.83 -13.00
CA LEU A 57 -12.64 10.98 -14.09
C LEU A 57 -12.55 12.43 -14.57
N GLU A 58 -11.74 13.29 -13.94
CA GLU A 58 -11.45 14.65 -14.45
C GLU A 58 -10.01 15.14 -14.14
N GLU A 59 -9.10 14.30 -13.64
CA GLU A 59 -7.70 14.69 -13.42
C GLU A 59 -6.72 13.70 -14.05
N GLU A 60 -5.75 14.21 -14.82
CA GLU A 60 -4.70 13.47 -15.55
C GLU A 60 -3.80 12.64 -14.62
N ASN A 61 -3.81 12.94 -13.32
CA ASN A 61 -3.03 12.28 -12.29
C ASN A 61 -3.88 11.37 -11.38
N ASN A 62 -5.07 10.93 -11.82
CA ASN A 62 -5.87 9.98 -11.04
C ASN A 62 -5.34 8.55 -11.16
N PRO A 63 -5.33 7.78 -10.07
CA PRO A 63 -4.99 6.36 -10.14
C PRO A 63 -6.02 5.60 -10.98
N THR A 64 -5.54 4.69 -11.84
CA THR A 64 -6.39 3.79 -12.62
C THR A 64 -7.13 2.80 -11.72
N ILE A 65 -6.51 2.38 -10.61
CA ILE A 65 -7.09 1.45 -9.65
C ILE A 65 -6.83 1.99 -8.25
N SER A 66 -7.88 2.10 -7.44
CA SER A 66 -7.80 2.48 -6.03
C SER A 66 -8.34 1.35 -5.15
N PHE A 67 -7.63 1.05 -4.07
CA PHE A 67 -7.99 -0.01 -3.14
C PHE A 67 -7.44 0.25 -1.73
N LEU A 68 -7.94 -0.49 -0.76
CA LEU A 68 -7.44 -0.51 0.61
C LEU A 68 -6.59 -1.74 0.85
N ILE A 69 -5.54 -1.57 1.64
CA ILE A 69 -4.75 -2.67 2.21
C ILE A 69 -4.76 -2.56 3.73
N LYS A 70 -4.61 -3.69 4.41
CA LYS A 70 -4.54 -3.76 5.87
C LYS A 70 -3.39 -4.64 6.32
N GLU A 71 -2.71 -4.19 7.38
CA GLU A 71 -1.66 -4.92 8.07
C GLU A 71 -2.19 -6.25 8.62
N THR A 72 -1.39 -7.30 8.50
CA THR A 72 -1.71 -8.65 8.95
C THR A 72 -0.92 -9.02 10.21
N GLU A 73 -1.21 -10.19 10.78
CA GLU A 73 -0.45 -10.71 11.93
C GLU A 73 0.83 -11.46 11.50
N CYS A 74 1.00 -11.72 10.21
CA CYS A 74 2.14 -12.48 9.68
C CYS A 74 3.38 -11.62 9.51
N LEU A 75 4.49 -12.15 9.98
CA LEU A 75 5.80 -11.54 9.85
C LEU A 75 6.41 -11.81 8.48
N LYS A 76 7.08 -10.82 7.89
CA LYS A 76 7.81 -10.97 6.63
C LYS A 76 9.00 -11.93 6.71
N SER A 77 9.49 -12.19 7.92
CA SER A 77 10.61 -13.11 8.18
C SER A 77 10.25 -14.58 8.06
N GLU A 78 8.95 -14.90 8.04
CA GLU A 78 8.46 -16.27 7.98
C GLU A 78 7.98 -16.60 6.56
N ASP A 79 8.29 -17.81 6.08
CA ASP A 79 7.79 -18.31 4.79
C ASP A 79 6.32 -18.75 4.95
N ILE A 80 5.41 -17.78 4.84
CA ILE A 80 3.98 -17.96 5.08
C ILE A 80 3.17 -17.67 3.82
N ASN A 81 2.10 -18.44 3.63
CA ASN A 81 1.08 -18.14 2.63
C ASN A 81 0.22 -16.94 3.09
N LEU A 82 0.34 -15.79 2.42
CA LEU A 82 -0.44 -14.56 2.71
C LEU A 82 -1.96 -14.78 2.69
N GLU A 83 -2.45 -15.75 1.91
CA GLU A 83 -3.89 -16.00 1.80
C GLU A 83 -4.48 -16.56 3.10
N GLU A 84 -3.70 -17.30 3.88
CA GLU A 84 -4.11 -17.87 5.18
C GLU A 84 -3.89 -16.88 6.33
N CYS A 85 -3.25 -15.74 6.06
CA CYS A 85 -2.94 -14.77 7.08
C CYS A 85 -4.16 -13.91 7.47
N ASP A 86 -4.43 -13.85 8.77
CA ASP A 86 -5.46 -13.01 9.33
C ASP A 86 -5.04 -11.53 9.41
N TYR A 87 -6.02 -10.65 9.27
CA TYR A 87 -5.81 -9.22 9.50
C TYR A 87 -5.57 -8.95 10.97
N LYS A 88 -4.54 -8.15 11.25
CA LYS A 88 -4.28 -7.66 12.60
C LYS A 88 -5.45 -6.79 13.04
N LYS A 89 -5.98 -7.06 14.23
CA LYS A 89 -7.19 -6.38 14.75
C LYS A 89 -7.07 -4.85 14.68
N ASP A 90 -5.99 -4.34 15.26
CA ASP A 90 -5.63 -2.91 15.28
C ASP A 90 -4.60 -2.56 14.18
N GLY A 91 -4.55 -3.37 13.12
CA GLY A 91 -3.62 -3.20 12.02
C GLY A 91 -3.83 -1.91 11.24
N GLU A 92 -2.74 -1.34 10.75
CA GLU A 92 -2.78 -0.15 9.91
C GLU A 92 -3.55 -0.39 8.61
N VAL A 93 -4.43 0.55 8.25
CA VAL A 93 -5.11 0.55 6.95
C VAL A 93 -4.51 1.64 6.08
N LYS A 94 -4.19 1.32 4.83
CA LYS A 94 -3.68 2.28 3.84
C LYS A 94 -4.57 2.31 2.60
N VAL A 95 -4.71 3.50 2.02
CA VAL A 95 -5.28 3.71 0.69
C VAL A 95 -4.16 3.62 -0.32
N CYS A 96 -4.31 2.78 -1.33
CA CYS A 96 -3.35 2.61 -2.40
C CYS A 96 -3.97 2.96 -3.76
N GLY A 97 -3.13 3.54 -4.63
CA GLY A 97 -3.46 3.85 -6.01
C GLY A 97 -2.41 3.32 -6.97
N LEU A 98 -2.85 2.70 -8.07
CA LEU A 98 -2.02 2.33 -9.22
C LEU A 98 -2.11 3.41 -10.29
N TYR A 99 -0.98 4.02 -10.61
CA TYR A 99 -0.87 5.09 -11.60
C TYR A 99 -0.24 4.54 -12.87
N PRO A 100 -0.73 4.92 -14.05
CA PRO A 100 -0.04 4.61 -15.30
C PRO A 100 1.28 5.37 -15.33
N GLU A 101 2.40 4.69 -15.63
CA GLU A 101 3.65 5.38 -15.98
C GLU A 101 3.65 5.73 -17.47
N GLU A 102 4.06 6.95 -17.81
CA GLU A 102 4.18 7.36 -19.21
C GLU A 102 5.28 6.54 -19.90
N GLY A 103 4.87 5.73 -20.89
CA GLY A 103 5.81 4.96 -21.73
C GLY A 103 6.18 3.57 -21.19
N GLU A 104 5.63 3.14 -20.06
CA GLU A 104 5.87 1.80 -19.50
C GLU A 104 4.56 1.01 -19.32
N THR A 105 4.67 -0.33 -19.39
CA THR A 105 3.58 -1.24 -19.04
C THR A 105 3.41 -1.40 -17.53
N MET A 106 4.41 -0.96 -16.75
CA MET A 106 4.41 -1.06 -15.29
C MET A 106 3.60 0.09 -14.68
N LYS A 107 2.87 -0.18 -13.61
CA LYS A 107 2.08 0.83 -12.89
C LYS A 107 2.79 1.20 -11.59
N THR A 108 2.96 2.48 -11.31
CA THR A 108 3.49 2.93 -10.01
C THR A 108 2.43 2.72 -8.94
N LEU A 109 2.77 2.01 -7.86
CA LEU A 109 1.94 1.92 -6.67
C LEU A 109 2.30 3.04 -5.67
N LYS A 110 1.31 3.80 -5.21
CA LYS A 110 1.47 4.74 -4.09
C LYS A 110 0.44 4.44 -3.01
N CYS A 111 0.88 4.33 -1.77
CA CYS A 111 0.02 4.03 -0.62
C CYS A 111 0.13 5.12 0.46
N VAL A 112 -0.99 5.48 1.08
CA VAL A 112 -1.09 6.49 2.14
C VAL A 112 -1.87 5.91 3.32
N SER A 113 -1.30 6.03 4.52
CA SER A 113 -1.96 5.55 5.74
C SER A 113 -3.21 6.35 6.09
N LEU A 114 -4.27 5.63 6.48
CA LEU A 114 -5.52 6.21 6.98
C LEU A 114 -5.48 6.51 8.49
N THR A 115 -4.32 6.39 9.13
CA THR A 115 -4.15 6.69 10.55
C THR A 115 -4.63 8.10 10.82
N LYS A 116 -5.76 8.16 11.52
CA LYS A 116 -6.45 9.39 11.90
C LYS A 116 -5.47 10.33 12.58
N ASN A 117 -5.38 11.57 12.09
CA ASN A 117 -4.72 12.70 12.75
C ASN A 117 -5.35 13.10 14.11
N PHE A 118 -5.73 12.14 14.97
CA PHE A 118 -6.26 12.40 16.32
C PHE A 118 -5.19 12.42 17.41
N HIS A 119 -3.90 12.46 17.04
CA HIS A 119 -2.95 13.18 17.89
C HIS A 119 -3.12 14.68 17.66
N THR A 120 -4.27 15.24 18.03
CA THR A 120 -4.27 16.60 18.55
C THR A 120 -3.27 16.55 19.71
N LYS A 121 -2.06 17.06 19.50
CA LYS A 121 -1.21 17.48 20.61
C LYS A 121 -2.13 18.33 21.46
N ARG A 122 -2.58 17.81 22.61
CA ARG A 122 -3.09 18.69 23.66
C ARG A 122 -1.93 19.65 23.87
N ALA A 123 -2.07 20.88 23.37
CA ALA A 123 -1.23 21.96 23.83
C ALA A 123 -1.31 21.85 25.34
N ARG A 124 -0.17 21.53 26.00
CA ARG A 124 -0.09 21.62 27.45
C ARG A 124 -0.50 23.06 27.74
N GLY A 125 -1.74 23.25 28.17
CA GLY A 125 -2.20 24.54 28.64
C GLY A 125 -1.14 25.02 29.61
N LYS A 126 -0.59 26.21 29.34
CA LYS A 126 0.42 26.85 30.17
C LYS A 126 -0.14 26.86 31.59
N LYS A 127 0.29 25.93 32.44
CA LYS A 127 -0.16 25.91 33.83
C LYS A 127 0.41 27.18 34.44
N GLU A 128 -0.42 28.20 34.63
CA GLU A 128 -0.03 29.39 35.38
C GLU A 128 0.36 28.94 36.79
N CYS A 129 1.64 29.09 37.14
CA CYS A 129 2.09 28.83 38.49
C CYS A 129 1.54 29.93 39.40
N LYS A 130 0.56 29.54 40.24
CA LYS A 130 -0.11 30.42 41.19
C LYS A 130 0.62 30.58 42.53
N ASP A 131 1.72 29.85 42.74
CA ASP A 131 2.49 29.86 43.99
C ASP A 131 3.88 30.51 43.81
N ASP A 132 4.28 31.33 44.79
CA ASP A 132 5.54 32.08 44.77
C ASP A 132 6.77 31.16 44.77
N ARG A 133 6.65 29.98 45.37
CA ARG A 133 7.73 28.98 45.42
C ARG A 133 8.05 28.44 44.02
N CYS A 134 7.04 28.26 43.18
CA CYS A 134 7.23 27.85 41.78
C CYS A 134 7.96 28.93 40.96
N ARG A 135 7.63 30.21 41.20
CA ARG A 135 8.25 31.34 40.50
C ARG A 135 9.74 31.48 40.84
N LEU A 136 10.14 31.16 42.07
CA LEU A 136 11.53 31.14 42.51
C LEU A 136 12.34 30.00 41.88
N LEU A 137 11.75 28.82 41.71
CA LEU A 137 12.40 27.67 41.05
C LEU A 137 12.67 27.94 39.57
N MET A 138 11.73 28.59 38.86
CA MET A 138 11.92 28.97 37.46
C MET A 138 13.00 30.07 37.28
N LYS A 139 13.21 30.94 38.28
CA LYS A 139 14.25 31.98 38.24
C LYS A 139 15.66 31.47 38.51
N ARG A 140 15.82 30.30 39.15
CA ARG A 140 17.13 29.79 39.59
C ARG A 140 17.81 28.82 38.61
N GLY A 141 17.29 28.66 37.38
CA GLY A 141 18.07 28.12 36.25
C GLY A 141 18.88 26.84 36.53
N SER A 142 18.32 25.88 37.26
CA SER A 142 18.98 24.59 37.51
C SER A 142 18.13 23.47 36.92
N PHE A 143 18.45 23.09 35.68
CA PHE A 143 18.28 21.70 35.24
C PHE A 143 19.65 21.24 34.75
N SER A 144 20.36 20.55 35.65
CA SER A 144 21.46 19.67 35.29
C SER A 144 20.84 18.50 34.52
N TYR A 145 21.30 18.24 33.31
CA TYR A 145 21.08 16.96 32.67
C TYR A 145 21.99 15.95 33.38
N VAL A 146 21.40 14.90 33.95
CA VAL A 146 22.07 13.62 34.19
C VAL A 146 21.41 12.64 33.24
#